data_AF-A0A3C0IMH4-F1
#
_entry.id   AF-A0A3C0IMH4-F1
#
_cell.length_a   1.000
_cell.length_b   1.000
_cell.length_c   1.000
_cell.angle_alpha   90.00
_cell.angle_beta   90.00
_cell.angle_gamma   90.00
#
_symmetry.space_group_name_H-M   'P 1'
#
loop_
_entity.id
_entity.type
_entity.pdbx_description
1 polymer ?
#
loop_
_entity_poly.entity_id
_entity_poly.type
_entity_poly.pdbx_seq_one_letter_code
_entity_poly.pdbx_strand_id
1 'polypeptide(L)' 'VNRVMLIGNLGKEPDVQYLEGNIAVAKFPLATTETYKDRTGRLISQTEWHTVV' A
#
# COMPACT_ATOMS: atom_id res chain seq x y z
N VAL A 1 15.11 -13.33 -7.59
CA VAL A 1 13.95 -13.48 -6.67
C VAL A 1 13.16 -12.18 -6.73
N ASN A 2 11.84 -12.26 -6.91
CA ASN A 2 10.96 -11.09 -6.84
C ASN A 2 10.14 -11.20 -5.55
N ARG A 3 10.36 -10.30 -4.58
CA ARG A 3 9.71 -10.30 -3.25
C ARG A 3 9.47 -8.87 -2.80
N VAL A 4 8.27 -8.61 -2.28
CA VAL A 4 7.87 -7.32 -1.69
C VAL A 4 7.36 -7.56 -0.27
N MET A 5 7.66 -6.64 0.66
CA MET A 5 7.11 -6.60 2.02
C MET A 5 6.66 -5.17 2.32
N LEU A 6 5.40 -4.98 2.68
CA LEU A 6 4.80 -3.68 3.00
C LEU A 6 4.10 -3.76 4.35
N ILE A 7 4.25 -2.74 5.17
CA ILE A 7 3.53 -2.56 6.43
C ILE A 7 2.95 -1.15 6.39
N GLY A 8 1.63 -1.04 6.51
CA GLY A 8 0.93 0.23 6.32
C GLY A 8 -0.53 0.13 6.73
N ASN A 9 -1.29 1.15 6.36
CA ASN A 9 -2.71 1.27 6.69
C ASN A 9 -3.57 1.16 5.44
N LEU A 10 -4.74 0.53 5.55
CA LEU A 10 -5.72 0.49 4.47
C LEU A 10 -6.29 1.89 4.23
N GLY A 11 -6.36 2.31 2.96
CA GLY A 11 -6.99 3.58 2.58
C GLY A 11 -8.51 3.50 2.49
N LYS A 12 -9.04 2.30 2.28
CA LYS A 12 -10.48 1.98 2.24
C LYS A 12 -10.66 0.48 2.41
N GLU A 13 -11.91 0.05 2.57
CA GLU A 13 -12.28 -1.35 2.55
C GLU A 13 -11.87 -2.02 1.21
N PRO A 14 -11.39 -3.28 1.24
CA PRO A 14 -11.08 -4.01 0.02
C PRO A 14 -12.29 -4.20 -0.89
N ASP A 15 -12.09 -3.96 -2.18
CA ASP A 15 -13.06 -4.31 -3.23
C ASP A 15 -12.84 -5.77 -3.61
N VAL A 16 -13.84 -6.62 -3.31
CA VAL A 16 -13.79 -8.06 -3.54
C VAL A 16 -14.67 -8.40 -4.73
N GLN A 17 -14.08 -9.02 -5.75
CA GLN A 17 -14.75 -9.40 -6.98
C GLN A 17 -14.54 -10.90 -7.27
N TYR A 18 -15.54 -11.53 -7.88
CA TYR A 18 -15.45 -12.90 -8.35
C TYR A 18 -15.32 -12.88 -9.88
N LEU A 19 -14.18 -13.37 -10.38
CA LEU A 19 -13.93 -13.52 -11.81
C LEU A 19 -14.55 -14.82 -12.34
N GLU A 20 -14.49 -15.00 -13.67
CA GLU A 20 -14.86 -16.26 -14.31
C GLU A 20 -14.14 -17.45 -13.66
N GLY A 21 -14.84 -18.57 -13.52
CA GLY A 21 -14.32 -19.73 -12.80
C GLY A 21 -14.38 -19.61 -11.27
N ASN A 22 -15.14 -18.64 -10.72
CA ASN A 22 -15.36 -18.46 -9.28
C ASN A 22 -14.09 -18.11 -8.49
N ILE A 23 -13.19 -17.35 -9.11
CA ILE A 23 -11.94 -16.90 -8.48
C ILE A 23 -12.20 -15.58 -7.74
N ALA A 24 -12.02 -15.57 -6.43
CA ALA A 24 -12.09 -14.36 -5.63
C ALA A 24 -10.79 -13.53 -5.76
N VAL A 25 -10.91 -12.25 -6.06
CA VAL A 25 -9.81 -11.27 -6.11
C VAL A 25 -10.17 -10.10 -5.20
N ALA A 26 -9.21 -9.63 -4.40
CA ALA A 26 -9.40 -8.49 -3.50
C ALA A 26 -8.42 -7.38 -3.87
N LYS A 27 -8.95 -6.18 -4.15
CA LYS A 27 -8.14 -5.00 -4.50
C LYS A 27 -8.28 -3.93 -3.43
N PHE A 28 -7.16 -3.43 -2.91
CA PHE A 28 -7.18 -2.38 -1.89
C PHE A 28 -5.98 -1.44 -1.95
N PRO A 29 -6.16 -0.15 -1.62
CA PRO A 29 -5.04 0.77 -1.47
C PRO A 29 -4.40 0.65 -0.08
N LEU A 30 -3.08 0.64 -0.02
CA LEU A 30 -2.27 0.61 1.20
C LEU A 30 -1.39 1.86 1.25
N ALA A 31 -1.51 2.63 2.35
CA ALA A 31 -0.65 3.76 2.66
C ALA A 31 0.55 3.30 3.49
N THR A 32 1.76 3.60 3.01
CA THR A 32 3.01 3.45 3.77
C THR A 32 3.62 4.82 3.99
N THR A 33 3.98 5.15 5.23
CA THR A 33 4.57 6.45 5.56
C THR A 33 6.00 6.26 6.03
N GLU A 34 6.94 6.94 5.37
CA GLU A 34 8.32 7.06 5.83
C GLU A 34 8.52 8.44 6.46
N THR A 35 9.31 8.49 7.53
CA THR A 35 9.76 9.76 8.12
C THR A 35 11.28 9.78 8.14
N TYR A 36 11.86 10.80 7.50
CA TYR A 36 13.31 10.98 7.40
C TYR A 36 13.70 12.44 7.64
N LYS A 37 14.98 12.68 7.94
CA LYS A 37 15.54 14.02 8.00
C LYS A 37 16.08 14.43 6.63
N ASP A 38 15.69 15.62 6.18
CA ASP A 38 16.25 16.20 4.97
C ASP A 38 17.66 16.77 5.19
N ARG A 39 18.28 17.28 4.11
CA ARG A 39 19.62 17.88 4.16
C ARG A 39 19.70 19.13 5.06
N THR A 40 18.56 19.77 5.35
CA THR A 40 18.47 20.93 6.25
C THR A 40 18.25 20.54 7.70
N GLY A 41 18.10 19.24 7.99
CA GLY A 41 17.85 18.70 9.32
C GLY A 41 16.37 18.70 9.73
N ARG A 42 15.46 19.10 8.83
CA ARG A 42 14.01 19.07 9.09
C ARG A 42 13.49 17.65 8.93
N LEU A 43 12.57 17.26 9.80
CA LEU A 43 11.83 16.01 9.66
C LEU A 43 10.77 16.18 8.57
N ILE A 44 10.81 15.32 7.57
CA ILE A 44 9.83 15.21 6.50
C ILE A 44 9.11 13.88 6.67
N SER A 45 7.78 13.91 6.57
CA SER A 45 6.93 12.73 6.49
C SER A 45 6.36 12.62 5.08
N GLN A 46 6.53 11.46 4.46
CA GLN A 46 6.09 11.21 3.09
C GLN A 46 5.28 9.92 3.06
N THR A 47 4.04 10.00 2.56
CA THR A 47 3.15 8.86 2.41
C THR A 47 3.11 8.43 0.94
N GLU A 48 3.32 7.13 0.73
CA GLU A 48 3.18 6.47 -0.56
C GLU A 48 1.95 5.58 -0.58
N TRP A 49 1.29 5.54 -1.73
CA TRP A 49 0.07 4.76 -1.94
C TRP A 49 0.32 3.62 -2.91
N HIS A 50 0.03 2.42 -2.46
CA HIS A 50 0.17 1.18 -3.22
C HIS A 50 -1.21 0.61 -3.51
N THR A 51 -1.43 0.07 -4.70
CA THR A 51 -2.63 -0.73 -4.99
C THR A 51 -2.27 -2.20 -4.95
N VAL A 52 -2.78 -2.93 -3.95
CA VAL A 52 -2.59 -4.38 -3.80
C VAL A 52 -3.73 -5.12 -4.50
N VAL A 53 -3.40 -6.20 -5.20
CA VAL A 53 -4.31 -7.11 -5.94
C VAL A 53 -3.95 -8.55 -5.61
#